data_AF-A0A8H9GBK2-F1
#
_entry.id   AF-A0A8H9GBK2-F1
#
_cell.length_a   1.000
_cell.length_b   1.000
_cell.length_c   1.000
_cell.angle_alpha   90.00
_cell.angle_beta   90.00
_cell.angle_gamma   90.00
#
_symmetry.space_group_name_H-M   'P 1'
#
loop_
_entity.id
_entity.type
_entity.pdbx_description
1 polymer ?
#
loop_
_entity_poly.entity_id
_entity_poly.type
_entity_poly.pdbx_seq_one_letter_code
_entity_poly.pdbx_strand_id
1 'polypeptide(L)' 'MTAPHDLPRIDPETLPEPVDVHDNSEALAAVRAVIAAGPYDATWESLQRYTPPRWYQDAKFGVFLH' A
#
# COMPACT_ATOMS: atom_id res chain seq x y z
N MET A 1 -31.18 24.17 -7.95
CA MET A 1 -29.85 24.33 -7.33
C MET A 1 -29.90 23.54 -6.03
N THR A 2 -29.47 22.28 -6.05
CA THR A 2 -29.57 21.35 -4.90
C THR A 2 -28.41 21.62 -3.94
N ALA A 3 -28.70 21.69 -2.63
CA ALA A 3 -27.73 22.05 -1.61
C ALA A 3 -26.66 20.95 -1.43
N PRO A 4 -25.40 21.28 -1.04
CA PRO A 4 -24.24 20.38 -1.03
C PRO A 4 -24.28 19.22 -0.01
N HIS A 5 -25.40 19.01 0.68
CA HIS A 5 -25.59 17.93 1.66
C HIS A 5 -26.62 16.88 1.25
N ASP A 6 -27.15 16.97 0.03
CA ASP A 6 -28.24 16.11 -0.45
C ASP A 6 -27.69 15.00 -1.36
N LEU A 7 -26.77 14.19 -0.83
CA LEU A 7 -26.36 12.96 -1.50
C LEU A 7 -27.44 11.89 -1.28
N PRO A 8 -27.84 11.15 -2.33
CA PRO A 8 -28.83 10.08 -2.19
C PRO A 8 -28.31 9.02 -1.22
N ARG A 9 -29.16 8.63 -0.27
CA ARG A 9 -28.87 7.54 0.67
C ARG A 9 -28.76 6.23 -0.11
N ILE A 10 -27.69 5.47 0.14
CA ILE A 10 -27.52 4.14 -0.46
C ILE A 10 -28.66 3.24 0.02
N ASP A 11 -29.35 2.60 -0.92
CA ASP A 11 -30.37 1.58 -0.66
C ASP A 11 -29.69 0.24 -0.39
N PRO A 12 -29.77 -0.31 0.84
CA PRO A 12 -29.11 -1.56 1.19
C PRO A 12 -29.61 -2.76 0.36
N GLU A 13 -30.83 -2.71 -0.18
CA GLU A 13 -31.40 -3.78 -1.01
C GLU A 13 -30.80 -3.80 -2.43
N THR A 14 -30.10 -2.74 -2.82
CA THR A 14 -29.43 -2.63 -4.12
C THR A 14 -27.93 -2.97 -4.06
N LEU A 15 -27.44 -3.32 -2.87
CA LEU A 15 -26.04 -3.71 -2.71
C LEU A 15 -25.77 -5.05 -3.38
N PRO A 16 -24.58 -5.23 -3.98
CA PRO A 16 -24.15 -6.54 -4.43
C PRO A 16 -23.99 -7.47 -3.23
N GLU A 17 -24.08 -8.78 -3.50
CA GLU A 17 -23.79 -9.80 -2.50
C GLU A 17 -22.43 -9.56 -1.82
N PRO A 18 -22.34 -9.67 -0.48
CA PRO A 18 -21.06 -9.54 0.22
C PRO A 18 -20.05 -10.54 -0.34
N VAL A 19 -18.88 -10.03 -0.70
CA VAL A 19 -17.75 -10.89 -1.05
C VAL A 19 -17.26 -11.56 0.22
N ASP A 20 -17.20 -12.89 0.23
CA ASP A 20 -16.56 -13.64 1.32
C ASP A 20 -15.05 -13.41 1.25
N VAL A 21 -14.53 -12.73 2.27
CA VAL A 21 -13.10 -12.40 2.43
C VAL A 21 -12.44 -13.21 3.55
N HIS A 22 -13.08 -14.30 4.00
CA HIS A 22 -12.55 -15.13 5.08
C HIS A 22 -11.25 -15.84 4.69
N ASP A 23 -11.16 -16.30 3.44
CA ASP A 23 -9.96 -16.96 2.91
C ASP A 23 -9.21 -16.06 1.92
N ASN A 24 -8.14 -15.45 2.41
CA ASN A 24 -7.21 -14.64 1.61
C ASN A 24 -5.91 -15.40 1.29
N SER A 25 -5.88 -16.73 1.41
CA SER A 25 -4.67 -17.54 1.27
C SER A 25 -3.99 -17.39 -0.09
N GLU A 26 -4.78 -17.31 -1.17
CA GLU A 26 -4.30 -17.08 -2.54
C GLU A 26 -3.64 -15.70 -2.67
N ALA A 27 -4.31 -14.65 -2.22
CA ALA A 27 -3.76 -13.29 -2.23
C ALA A 27 -2.45 -13.21 -1.43
N LEU A 28 -2.40 -13.85 -0.26
CA LEU A 28 -1.20 -13.93 0.57
C LEU A 28 -0.08 -14.74 -0.12
N ALA A 29 -0.42 -15.78 -0.89
CA ALA A 29 0.56 -16.54 -1.67
C ALA A 29 1.16 -15.68 -2.79
N ALA A 30 0.33 -14.90 -3.49
CA ALA A 30 0.80 -13.95 -4.50
C ALA A 30 1.75 -12.89 -3.89
N VAL A 31 1.40 -12.33 -2.72
CA VAL A 31 2.27 -11.41 -1.99
C VAL A 31 3.62 -12.05 -1.64
N ARG A 32 3.59 -13.29 -1.11
CA ARG A 32 4.84 -14.03 -0.79
C ARG A 32 5.70 -14.27 -2.02
N ALA A 33 5.10 -14.59 -3.17
CA ALA A 33 5.83 -14.78 -4.42
C ALA A 33 6.53 -13.50 -4.89
N VAL A 34 5.87 -12.35 -4.80
CA VAL A 34 6.47 -11.05 -5.13
C VAL A 34 7.62 -10.71 -4.19
N ILE A 35 7.45 -10.94 -2.89
CA ILE A 35 8.52 -10.72 -1.89
C ILE A 35 9.72 -11.61 -2.22
N ALA A 36 9.50 -12.91 -2.48
CA ALA A 36 10.57 -13.86 -2.77
C ALA A 36 11.31 -13.60 -4.09
N ALA A 37 10.63 -12.97 -5.06
CA ALA A 37 11.24 -12.55 -6.32
C ALA A 37 12.00 -11.21 -6.20
N GLY A 38 11.79 -10.47 -5.10
CA GLY A 38 12.42 -9.19 -4.84
C GLY A 38 13.90 -9.31 -4.45
N PRO A 39 14.69 -8.23 -4.56
CA PRO A 39 16.11 -8.24 -4.22
C PRO A 39 16.39 -8.08 -2.71
N TYR A 40 15.34 -7.92 -1.90
CA TYR A 40 15.40 -7.63 -0.48
C TYR A 40 14.61 -8.64 0.34
N ASP A 41 15.11 -8.89 1.54
CA ASP A 41 14.55 -9.75 2.57
C ASP A 41 14.23 -8.90 3.81
N ALA A 42 13.44 -9.45 4.73
CA ALA A 42 13.11 -8.82 6.01
C ALA A 42 14.28 -8.87 7.02
N THR A 43 15.51 -8.65 6.58
CA THR A 43 16.73 -8.62 7.40
C THR A 43 17.52 -7.34 7.16
N TRP A 44 18.22 -6.87 8.19
CA TRP A 44 19.05 -5.66 8.10
C TRP A 44 20.18 -5.82 7.09
N GLU A 45 20.77 -7.01 6.99
CA GLU A 45 21.83 -7.38 6.05
C GLU A 45 21.37 -7.22 4.60
N SER A 46 20.10 -7.56 4.32
CA SER A 46 19.54 -7.43 2.98
C SER A 46 19.46 -5.96 2.55
N LEU A 47 19.08 -5.06 3.47
CA LEU A 47 18.94 -3.64 3.21
C LEU A 47 20.27 -2.91 2.98
N GLN A 48 21.40 -3.46 3.45
CA GLN A 48 22.72 -2.87 3.20
C GLN A 48 23.09 -2.84 1.71
N ARG A 49 22.42 -3.62 0.86
CA ARG A 49 22.60 -3.62 -0.60
C ARG A 49 21.91 -2.45 -1.30
N TYR A 50 21.01 -1.74 -0.61
CA TYR A 50 20.28 -0.62 -1.19
C TYR A 50 21.22 0.55 -1.48
N THR A 51 21.20 1.00 -2.74
CA THR A 51 21.91 2.22 -3.15
C THR A 51 20.90 3.38 -3.20
N PRO A 52 20.99 4.38 -2.30
CA PRO A 52 20.08 5.51 -2.34
C PRO A 52 20.28 6.34 -3.61
N PRO A 53 19.21 6.96 -4.14
CA PRO A 53 19.31 7.76 -5.36
C PRO A 53 20.29 8.92 -5.17
N ARG A 54 21.00 9.27 -6.25
CA ARG A 54 22.07 10.28 -6.20
C ARG A 54 21.62 11.61 -5.61
N TRP A 55 20.42 12.08 -5.93
CA TRP A 55 19.88 13.35 -5.40
C TRP A 55 19.80 13.35 -3.87
N TYR A 56 19.52 12.20 -3.25
CA TYR A 56 19.45 12.08 -1.79
C TYR A 56 20.84 12.17 -1.16
N GLN A 57 21.86 11.62 -1.83
CA GLN A 57 23.26 11.73 -1.39
C GLN A 57 23.83 13.13 -1.63
N ASP A 58 23.42 13.78 -2.72
CA ASP A 58 23.88 15.11 -3.13
C ASP A 58 23.18 16.23 -2.35
N ALA A 59 21.95 16.00 -1.86
CA ALA A 59 21.26 16.94 -0.98
C ALA A 59 22.04 17.09 0.35
N LYS A 60 22.78 18.20 0.49
CA LYS A 60 23.56 18.52 1.70
C LYS A 60 22.76 19.29 2.75
N PHE A 61 21.47 19.54 2.50
CA PHE A 61 20.60 20.27 3.41
C PHE A 61 19.28 19.52 3.58
N GLY A 62 19.02 19.06 4.80
CA GLY A 62 17.76 18.43 5.19
C GLY A 62 17.08 19.26 6.27
N VAL A 63 15.77 19.47 6.15
CA VAL A 63 14.96 20.10 7.19
C VAL A 63 14.04 19.03 7.76
N PHE A 64 14.00 18.92 9.07
CA PHE A 64 13.08 18.03 9.79
C PHE A 64 12.13 18.89 10.63
N LEU A 65 10.83 18.63 10.52
CA LEU A 65 9.79 19.24 11.37
C LEU A 65 9.04 18.11 12.07
N HIS A 66 8.78 18.28 13.37
CA HIS A 66 7.96 17.38 14.19
C HIS A 66 6.51 17.84 14.21
#